data_AF-A0A9P8G0V1-F1
#
_entry.id   AF-A0A9P8G0V1-F1
#
_cell.length_a   1.000
_cell.length_b   1.000
_cell.length_c   1.000
_cell.angle_alpha   90.00
_cell.angle_beta   90.00
_cell.angle_gamma   90.00
#
_symmetry.space_group_name_H-M   'P 1'
#
loop_
_entity.id
_entity.type
_entity.pdbx_description
1 polymer ?
#
loop_
_entity_poly.entity_id
_entity_poly.type
_entity_poly.pdbx_seq_one_letter_code
_entity_poly.pdbx_strand_id
1 'polypeptide(L)'
;MPSNNSSTSSSDSNSASSGSGSSYEITSSGTNDQGNHYCSRDYGSSAANDNSYHYSNTDGSYYYSNPNGSTYYNSGSGYSSYTPPQGK
;
A
#
# COMPACT_ATOMS: atom_id res chain seq x y z
N MET A 1 36.17 -0.78 -10.76
CA MET A 1 35.00 -0.11 -10.15
C MET A 1 33.82 -1.06 -10.30
N PRO A 2 33.25 -1.60 -9.22
CA PRO A 2 32.31 -2.70 -9.33
C PRO A 2 30.96 -2.19 -9.83
N SER A 3 30.44 -2.83 -10.86
CA SER A 3 29.06 -2.70 -11.33
C SER A 3 28.38 -4.05 -11.15
N ASN A 4 27.06 -3.98 -10.99
CA ASN A 4 26.10 -5.07 -11.02
C ASN A 4 25.71 -5.70 -9.67
N ASN A 5 25.11 -4.86 -8.81
CA ASN A 5 24.15 -5.34 -7.82
C ASN A 5 22.85 -5.72 -8.54
N SER A 6 22.83 -6.97 -9.04
CA SER A 6 21.64 -7.64 -9.55
C SER A 6 20.69 -7.92 -8.38
N SER A 7 19.85 -6.95 -8.05
CA SER A 7 18.63 -7.19 -7.28
C SER A 7 17.46 -7.14 -8.25
N THR A 8 17.35 -8.16 -9.10
CA THR A 8 16.05 -8.55 -9.65
C THR A 8 15.24 -9.12 -8.49
N SER A 9 14.69 -8.24 -7.68
CA SER A 9 13.57 -8.58 -6.80
C SER A 9 12.34 -8.66 -7.69
N SER A 10 12.28 -9.73 -8.49
CA SER A 10 11.04 -10.26 -9.04
C SER A 10 10.26 -10.80 -7.84
N SER A 11 9.66 -9.88 -7.09
CA SER A 11 8.80 -10.21 -5.99
C SER A 11 7.44 -10.55 -6.59
N ASP A 12 7.35 -11.71 -7.23
CA ASP A 12 6.11 -12.49 -7.32
C ASP A 12 5.79 -12.96 -5.89
N SER A 13 5.47 -11.98 -5.04
CA SER A 13 5.13 -12.20 -3.65
C SER A 13 3.66 -12.55 -3.60
N ASN A 14 3.35 -13.79 -3.91
CA ASN A 14 2.27 -14.49 -3.21
C ASN A 14 2.68 -14.62 -1.73
N SER A 15 2.66 -13.48 -1.03
CA SER A 15 3.01 -13.37 0.38
C SER A 15 1.85 -12.67 1.06
N ALA A 16 0.90 -13.48 1.50
CA ALA A 16 0.12 -13.18 2.68
C ALA A 16 1.11 -13.02 3.85
N SER A 17 1.73 -11.84 3.94
CA SER A 17 2.71 -11.54 4.97
C SER A 17 1.99 -11.22 6.26
N SER A 18 1.84 -12.26 7.06
CA SER A 18 1.77 -12.23 8.53
C SER A 18 2.48 -11.01 9.14
N GLY A 19 1.72 -10.20 9.88
CA GLY A 19 2.21 -9.04 10.63
C GLY A 19 1.09 -8.38 11.43
N SER A 20 0.91 -8.85 12.66
CA SER A 20 0.11 -8.32 13.78
C SER A 20 -0.59 -6.97 13.60
N GLY A 21 -1.93 -6.95 13.66
CA GLY A 21 -2.68 -5.73 13.97
C GLY A 21 -4.16 -5.70 13.57
N SER A 22 -4.54 -6.27 12.44
CA SER A 22 -5.93 -6.36 11.97
C SER A 22 -5.99 -7.37 10.83
N SER A 23 -6.84 -8.39 10.92
CA SER A 23 -7.06 -9.34 9.82
C SER A 23 -7.74 -8.60 8.67
N TYR A 24 -7.05 -8.44 7.56
CA TYR A 24 -7.63 -8.00 6.30
C TYR A 24 -7.34 -9.03 5.23
N GLU A 25 -8.27 -9.20 4.30
CA GLU A 25 -8.10 -10.01 3.11
C GLU A 25 -7.52 -9.13 2.00
N ILE A 26 -6.47 -9.61 1.32
CA ILE A 26 -5.99 -8.93 0.11
C ILE A 26 -6.90 -9.34 -1.04
N THR A 27 -7.75 -8.41 -1.49
CA THR A 27 -8.72 -8.68 -2.56
C THR A 27 -8.10 -8.58 -3.95
N SER A 28 -7.07 -7.76 -4.09
CA SER A 28 -6.36 -7.56 -5.35
C SER A 28 -4.99 -6.93 -5.08
N SER A 29 -3.97 -7.35 -5.81
CA SER A 29 -2.68 -6.67 -5.84
C SER A 29 -2.05 -6.77 -7.22
N GLY A 30 -1.07 -5.93 -7.47
CA GLY A 30 -0.31 -5.97 -8.71
C GLY A 30 0.76 -4.90 -8.78
N THR A 31 1.53 -4.97 -9.86
CA THR A 31 2.58 -4.02 -10.19
C THR A 31 2.38 -3.58 -11.64
N ASN A 32 2.36 -2.28 -11.89
CA ASN A 32 2.23 -1.77 -13.26
C ASN A 32 3.60 -1.72 -13.98
N ASP A 33 3.61 -1.43 -15.28
CA ASP A 33 4.84 -1.40 -16.09
C ASP A 33 5.87 -0.34 -15.63
N GLN A 34 5.46 0.62 -14.80
CA GLN A 34 6.33 1.64 -14.21
C GLN A 34 6.95 1.16 -12.89
N GLY A 35 6.63 -0.05 -12.43
CA GLY A 35 7.06 -0.62 -11.16
C GLY A 35 6.27 -0.16 -9.94
N ASN A 36 5.16 0.57 -10.13
CA ASN A 36 4.31 0.99 -9.01
C ASN A 36 3.45 -0.19 -8.58
N HIS A 37 3.40 -0.41 -7.27
CA HIS A 37 2.67 -1.52 -6.66
C HIS A 37 1.39 -1.03 -6.00
N TYR A 38 0.31 -1.79 -6.17
CA TYR A 38 -0.97 -1.56 -5.54
C TYR A 38 -1.45 -2.82 -4.82
N CYS A 39 -2.11 -2.64 -3.68
CA CYS A 39 -2.68 -3.72 -2.88
C CYS A 39 -3.99 -3.23 -2.25
N SER A 40 -5.10 -3.74 -2.77
CA SER A 40 -6.44 -3.58 -2.23
C SER A 40 -6.67 -4.56 -1.08
N ARG A 41 -7.37 -4.08 -0.05
CA ARG A 41 -7.54 -4.76 1.24
C ARG A 41 -8.99 -4.64 1.65
N ASP A 42 -9.55 -5.75 2.11
CA ASP A 42 -10.89 -5.81 2.69
C ASP A 42 -10.77 -6.12 4.18
N TYR A 43 -11.25 -5.20 5.01
CA TYR A 43 -11.29 -5.34 6.47
C TYR A 43 -12.66 -5.85 6.97
N GLY A 44 -13.53 -6.25 6.04
CA GLY A 44 -14.89 -6.71 6.27
C GLY A 44 -15.90 -5.58 6.36
N SER A 45 -17.18 -5.95 6.43
CA SER A 45 -18.35 -5.06 6.46
C SER A 45 -18.41 -4.08 7.63
N SER A 46 -17.55 -4.26 8.65
CA SER A 46 -17.44 -3.37 9.80
C SER A 46 -16.49 -2.19 9.55
N ALA A 47 -15.75 -2.20 8.44
CA ALA A 47 -14.90 -1.10 8.05
C ALA A 47 -15.74 0.14 7.70
N ALA A 48 -15.26 1.33 8.08
CA ALA A 48 -15.87 2.56 7.62
C ALA A 48 -15.58 2.82 6.13
N ASN A 49 -14.56 2.16 5.58
CA ASN A 49 -14.12 2.27 4.20
C ASN A 49 -13.86 0.87 3.62
N ASP A 50 -14.78 0.44 2.77
CA ASP A 50 -14.71 -0.85 2.06
C ASP A 50 -13.64 -0.85 0.95
N ASN A 51 -13.10 0.32 0.59
CA ASN A 51 -12.06 0.47 -0.43
C ASN A 51 -10.73 0.85 0.22
N SER A 52 -10.29 0.01 1.16
CA SER A 52 -8.97 0.15 1.77
C SER A 52 -7.90 -0.33 0.80
N TYR A 53 -6.81 0.41 0.66
CA TYR A 53 -5.72 0.03 -0.23
C TYR A 53 -4.41 0.72 0.13
N HIS A 54 -3.33 0.16 -0.37
CA HIS A 54 -2.01 0.76 -0.36
C HIS A 54 -1.48 0.85 -1.78
N TYR A 55 -0.92 2.00 -2.11
CA TYR A 55 -0.31 2.27 -3.39
C TYR A 55 1.09 2.82 -3.15
N SER A 56 2.11 2.24 -3.76
CA SER A 56 3.50 2.63 -3.60
C SER A 56 4.13 2.82 -4.98
N ASN A 57 4.78 3.95 -5.17
CA ASN A 57 5.47 4.32 -6.38
C ASN A 57 6.96 4.01 -6.29
N THR A 58 7.60 3.87 -7.45
CA THR A 58 9.04 3.66 -7.53
C THR A 58 9.88 4.86 -7.09
N ASP A 59 9.31 6.05 -7.11
CA ASP A 59 9.92 7.28 -6.57
C ASP A 59 9.91 7.34 -5.02
N GLY A 60 9.40 6.30 -4.37
CA GLY A 60 9.31 6.21 -2.91
C GLY A 60 8.07 6.90 -2.32
N SER A 61 7.27 7.58 -3.14
CA SER A 61 5.96 8.09 -2.71
C SER A 61 4.98 6.94 -2.49
N TYR A 62 4.05 7.11 -1.55
CA TYR A 62 3.04 6.10 -1.27
C TYR A 62 1.76 6.73 -0.72
N TYR A 63 0.69 5.96 -0.81
CA TYR A 63 -0.64 6.34 -0.39
C TYR A 63 -1.33 5.18 0.34
N TYR A 64 -1.99 5.50 1.45
CA TYR A 64 -2.86 4.61 2.22
C TYR A 64 -4.28 5.14 2.23
N SER A 65 -5.21 4.28 1.83
CA SER A 65 -6.64 4.38 2.13
C SER A 65 -6.93 3.39 3.25
N ASN A 66 -7.24 3.90 4.43
CA ASN A 66 -7.38 3.08 5.64
C ASN A 66 -8.84 2.68 5.89
N PRO A 67 -9.09 1.56 6.59
CA PRO A 67 -10.45 1.05 6.85
C PRO A 67 -11.28 1.94 7.77
N ASN A 68 -10.63 2.78 8.58
CA ASN A 68 -11.32 3.79 9.38
C ASN A 68 -11.78 5.00 8.55
N GLY A 69 -11.48 5.04 7.24
CA GLY A 69 -11.80 6.15 6.33
C GLY A 69 -10.75 7.27 6.32
N SER A 70 -9.67 7.16 7.09
CA SER A 70 -8.56 8.10 6.99
C SER A 70 -7.70 7.78 5.77
N THR A 71 -6.97 8.79 5.31
CA THR A 71 -5.99 8.59 4.24
C THR A 71 -4.65 9.19 4.63
N TYR A 72 -3.59 8.60 4.11
CA TYR A 72 -2.24 9.10 4.34
C TYR A 72 -1.47 9.07 3.03
N TYR A 73 -0.86 10.21 2.69
CA TYR A 73 -0.04 10.38 1.51
C TYR A 73 1.37 10.75 1.93
N ASN A 74 2.37 10.14 1.30
CA ASN A 74 3.76 10.50 1.41
C ASN A 74 4.33 10.70 0.00
N SER A 75 5.04 11.80 -0.20
CA SER A 75 5.65 12.16 -1.49
C SER A 75 6.99 11.48 -1.78
N GLY A 76 7.55 10.71 -0.84
CA GLY A 76 8.92 10.18 -0.93
C GLY A 76 10.02 11.24 -0.75
N SER A 77 9.69 12.53 -0.86
CA SER A 77 10.63 13.66 -0.84
C SER A 77 10.55 14.50 0.44
N GLY A 78 9.95 13.97 1.51
CA GLY A 78 9.84 14.62 2.82
C GLY A 78 8.53 15.35 3.10
N TYR A 79 7.62 15.46 2.13
CA TYR A 79 6.24 15.88 2.37
C TYR A 79 5.34 14.68 2.67
N SER A 80 4.52 14.79 3.71
CA SER A 80 3.43 13.86 4.00
C SER A 80 2.16 14.60 4.42
N SER A 81 1.02 14.00 4.12
CA SER A 81 -0.30 14.55 4.43
C SER A 81 -1.18 13.45 5.01
N TYR A 82 -1.78 13.73 6.17
CA TYR A 82 -2.77 12.87 6.79
C TYR A 82 -4.14 13.54 6.69
N THR A 83 -5.10 12.83 6.11
CA THR A 83 -6.50 13.26 6.10
C THR A 83 -7.27 12.41 7.10
N PRO A 84 -7.82 13.01 8.18
CA PRO A 84 -8.66 12.27 9.11
C PRO A 84 -9.92 11.76 8.41
N PRO A 85 -10.58 10.72 8.95
CA PRO A 85 -11.84 10.26 8.39
C PRO A 85 -12.87 11.38 8.50
N GLN A 86 -13.58 11.65 7.41
CA GLN A 86 -14.71 12.56 7.44
C GLN A 86 -15.77 11.89 8.33
N GLY A 87 -16.10 12.54 9.44
CA GLY A 87 -17.12 12.03 10.37
C GLY A 87 -18.37 11.68 9.59
N LYS A 88 -18.88 10.45 9.77
CA LYS A 88 -20.09 9.99 9.11
C LYS A 88 -21.33 10.62 9.74
#